data_AF-A0A345Z2V3-F1
#
_entry.id   AF-A0A345Z2V3-F1
#
_cell.length_a   1.000
_cell.length_b   1.000
_cell.length_c   1.000
_cell.angle_alpha   90.00
_cell.angle_beta   90.00
_cell.angle_gamma   90.00
#
_symmetry.space_group_name_H-M   'P 1'
#
loop_
_entity.id
_entity.type
_entity.pdbx_description
1 polymer ?
#
loop_
_entity_poly.entity_id
_entity_poly.type
_entity_poly.pdbx_seq_one_letter_code
_entity_poly.pdbx_strand_id
1 'polypeptide(L)'
;MATKGQKFNSYTNELKKEIMDYARTEGNVVAGKKFNMSHHTIRDWFYKERNSISPNKELNKQKKEMDSLEEKYEILKKLHEFYKSTEDKK
;
A
#
# COMPACT_ATOMS: atom_id res chain seq x y z
N MET A 1 -8.53 9.11 13.22
CA MET A 1 -7.32 9.10 12.35
C MET A 1 -6.20 8.45 13.12
N ALA A 2 -5.35 7.64 12.48
CA ALA A 2 -4.22 7.02 13.17
C ALA A 2 -3.22 8.09 13.59
N THR A 3 -2.70 8.01 14.82
CA THR A 3 -1.75 8.98 15.34
C THR A 3 -0.32 8.65 14.92
N LYS A 4 0.56 9.66 14.88
CA LYS A 4 1.98 9.47 14.60
C LYS A 4 2.58 8.54 15.66
N GLY A 5 3.08 7.38 15.25
CA GLY A 5 3.66 6.36 16.14
C GLY A 5 2.72 5.24 16.56
N GLN A 6 1.48 5.17 16.04
CA GLN A 6 0.57 4.06 16.29
C GLN A 6 1.17 2.74 15.78
N LYS A 7 1.42 1.79 16.69
CA LYS A 7 1.92 0.46 16.35
C LYS A 7 0.76 -0.40 15.84
N PHE A 8 0.90 -0.94 14.63
CA PHE A 8 -0.05 -1.89 14.08
C PHE A 8 0.44 -3.31 14.36
N ASN A 9 -0.47 -4.19 14.78
CA ASN A 9 -0.16 -5.61 14.91
C ASN A 9 0.12 -6.19 13.52
N SER A 10 1.27 -6.84 13.38
CA SER A 10 1.58 -7.63 12.20
C SER A 10 1.12 -9.06 12.42
N TYR A 11 0.35 -9.59 11.48
CA TYR A 11 -0.11 -10.98 11.50
C TYR A 11 0.46 -11.68 10.27
N THR A 12 1.06 -12.85 10.47
CA THR A 12 1.53 -13.71 9.37
C THR A 12 0.34 -14.20 8.54
N ASN A 13 0.58 -14.53 7.28
CA ASN A 13 -0.48 -14.99 6.38
C ASN A 13 -1.12 -16.30 6.87
N GLU A 14 -0.31 -17.19 7.45
CA GLU A 14 -0.76 -18.45 8.04
C GLU A 14 -1.72 -18.20 9.21
N LEU A 15 -1.32 -17.33 10.15
CA LEU A 15 -2.14 -16.98 11.30
C LEU A 15 -3.45 -16.29 10.88
N LYS A 16 -3.40 -15.40 9.88
CA LYS A 16 -4.61 -14.78 9.33
C LYS A 16 -5.57 -15.83 8.77
N LYS A 17 -5.05 -16.83 8.06
CA LYS A 17 -5.86 -17.89 7.47
C LYS A 17 -6.54 -18.74 8.54
N GLU A 18 -5.80 -19.16 9.56
CA GLU A 18 -6.34 -19.91 10.70
C GLU A 18 -7.47 -19.14 11.40
N ILE A 19 -7.26 -17.86 11.68
CA ILE A 19 -8.27 -17.00 12.32
C ILE A 19 -9.50 -16.85 11.44
N MET A 20 -9.33 -16.65 10.12
CA MET A 20 -10.46 -16.53 9.19
C MET A 20 -11.24 -17.84 9.07
N ASP A 21 -10.57 -18.98 9.02
CA ASP A 21 -11.24 -20.28 8.95
C ASP A 21 -12.03 -20.57 10.23
N TYR A 22 -11.48 -20.26 11.40
CA TYR A 22 -12.22 -20.32 12.67
C TYR A 22 -13.40 -19.33 12.73
N ALA A 23 -13.22 -18.12 12.21
CA ALA A 23 -14.28 -17.12 12.16
C ALA A 23 -15.42 -17.48 11.19
N ARG A 24 -15.16 -18.29 10.15
CA ARG A 24 -16.20 -18.82 9.24
C ARG A 24 -17.15 -19.78 9.95
N THR A 25 -16.67 -20.54 10.93
CA THR A 25 -17.48 -21.52 11.66
C THR A 25 -18.15 -20.93 12.90
N GLU A 26 -17.40 -20.18 13.72
CA GLU A 26 -17.85 -19.69 15.04
C GLU A 26 -18.29 -18.22 15.02
N GLY A 27 -17.97 -17.48 13.96
CA GLY A 27 -18.26 -16.06 13.82
C GLY A 27 -17.17 -15.12 14.35
N ASN A 28 -17.19 -13.90 13.82
CA ASN A 28 -16.14 -12.89 14.03
C ASN A 28 -15.97 -12.46 15.50
N VAL A 29 -17.06 -12.41 16.27
CA VAL A 29 -17.02 -11.96 17.67
C VAL A 29 -16.34 -13.01 18.56
N VAL A 30 -16.64 -14.28 18.33
CA VAL A 30 -16.04 -15.41 19.08
C VAL A 30 -14.56 -15.53 18.73
N ALA A 31 -14.22 -15.46 17.44
CA ALA A 31 -12.84 -15.42 16.97
C ALA A 31 -12.05 -14.24 17.58
N GLY A 32 -12.64 -13.04 17.60
CA GLY A 32 -12.01 -11.87 18.22
C GLY A 32 -11.68 -12.07 19.69
N LYS A 33 -12.59 -12.67 20.46
CA LYS A 33 -12.34 -13.00 21.88
C LYS A 33 -11.25 -14.04 22.04
N LYS A 34 -11.26 -15.11 21.23
CA LYS A 34 -10.29 -16.21 21.29
C LYS A 34 -8.86 -15.76 20.97
N PHE A 35 -8.72 -14.94 19.93
CA PHE A 35 -7.41 -14.47 19.45
C PHE A 35 -7.02 -13.09 20.00
N ASN A 36 -7.75 -12.58 21.00
CA ASN A 36 -7.55 -11.26 21.61
C ASN A 36 -7.38 -10.14 20.57
N MET A 37 -8.27 -10.09 19.60
CA MET A 37 -8.24 -9.13 18.50
C MET A 37 -9.62 -8.53 18.26
N SER A 38 -9.64 -7.31 17.70
CA SER A 38 -10.90 -6.67 17.34
C SER A 38 -11.62 -7.47 16.24
N HIS A 39 -12.90 -7.78 16.47
CA HIS A 39 -13.75 -8.42 15.47
C HIS A 39 -13.86 -7.58 14.18
N HIS A 40 -13.66 -6.25 14.27
CA HIS A 40 -13.59 -5.37 13.11
C HIS A 40 -12.38 -5.68 12.23
N THR A 41 -11.23 -6.04 12.81
CA THR A 41 -10.03 -6.44 12.05
C THR A 41 -10.29 -7.70 11.23
N ILE A 42 -10.97 -8.68 11.82
CA ILE A 42 -11.36 -9.93 11.14
C ILE A 42 -12.35 -9.63 10.01
N ARG A 43 -13.37 -8.78 10.28
CA ARG A 43 -14.31 -8.33 9.26
C ARG A 43 -13.62 -7.65 8.07
N ASP A 44 -12.61 -6.83 8.35
CA ASP A 44 -11.83 -6.13 7.34
C ASP A 44 -11.04 -7.11 6.45
N TRP A 45 -10.54 -8.21 7.02
CA TRP A 45 -9.87 -9.26 6.25
C TRP A 45 -10.83 -9.96 5.29
N PHE A 46 -12.03 -10.31 5.74
CA PHE A 46 -13.07 -10.87 4.86
C PHE A 46 -13.49 -9.88 3.75
N TYR A 47 -13.60 -8.59 4.08
CA TYR A 47 -13.90 -7.58 3.07
C TYR A 47 -12.80 -7.49 2.00
N LYS A 48 -11.53 -7.54 2.40
CA LYS A 48 -10.39 -7.53 1.47
C LYS A 48 -10.31 -8.80 0.63
N GLU A 49 -10.56 -9.96 1.23
CA GLU A 49 -10.64 -11.26 0.54
C GLU A 49 -11.74 -11.23 -0.54
N ARG A 50 -12.96 -10.83 -0.17
CA ARG A 50 -14.11 -10.76 -1.09
C ARG A 50 -13.88 -9.82 -2.26
N ASN A 51 -13.28 -8.66 -2.01
CA ASN A 51 -13.06 -7.64 -3.04
C ASN A 51 -11.73 -7.83 -3.79
N SER A 52 -10.98 -8.92 -3.54
CA SER A 52 -9.64 -9.13 -4.10
C SER A 52 -8.72 -7.91 -3.93
N ILE A 53 -8.89 -7.19 -2.82
CA ILE A 53 -8.09 -6.02 -2.49
C ILE A 53 -6.76 -6.55 -1.96
N SER A 54 -5.82 -6.75 -2.89
CA SER A 54 -4.43 -6.99 -2.53
C SER A 54 -3.93 -5.77 -1.75
N PRO A 55 -3.20 -5.95 -0.64
CA PRO A 55 -2.59 -4.85 0.11
C PRO A 55 -1.64 -3.99 -0.76
N ASN A 56 -1.28 -4.45 -1.96
CA ASN A 56 -0.41 -3.75 -2.91
C ASN A 56 -1.14 -2.94 -4.00
N LYS A 57 -2.48 -2.99 -4.10
CA LYS A 57 -3.18 -2.43 -5.28
C LYS A 57 -3.37 -0.91 -5.25
N GLU A 58 -3.28 -0.26 -4.08
CA GLU A 58 -3.58 1.18 -3.96
C GLU A 58 -2.34 2.10 -3.97
N LEU A 59 -1.13 1.59 -3.72
CA LEU A 59 0.09 2.42 -3.74
C LEU A 59 0.74 2.54 -5.13
N ASN A 60 0.33 1.70 -6.09
CA ASN A 60 0.99 1.62 -7.41
C ASN A 60 0.19 2.27 -8.56
N LYS A 61 -0.82 3.10 -8.25
CA LYS A 61 -1.59 3.81 -9.29
C LYS A 61 -0.94 5.13 -9.74
N GLN A 62 0.07 5.61 -9.02
CA GLN A 62 0.84 6.83 -9.33
C GLN A 62 2.23 6.56 -9.91
N LYS A 63 2.58 5.30 -10.19
CA LYS A 63 3.86 4.94 -10.81
C LYS A 63 3.61 4.49 -12.26
N LYS A 64 2.97 5.35 -13.04
CA LYS A 64 2.89 5.19 -14.50
C LYS A 64 3.87 6.15 -15.15
N GLU A 65 4.96 5.54 -15.61
CA GLU A 65 5.68 5.81 -16.87
C GLU A 65 6.42 7.14 -17.04
N MET A 66 7.68 7.13 -16.63
CA MET A 66 8.81 7.74 -17.36
C MET A 66 9.96 6.73 -17.19
N ASP A 67 9.88 5.66 -17.98
CA ASP A 67 10.56 4.39 -17.76
C ASP A 67 11.92 4.25 -18.48
N SER A 68 12.46 5.31 -19.10
CA SER A 68 13.90 5.33 -19.41
C SER A 68 14.62 6.40 -18.61
N LEU A 69 15.69 6.00 -17.92
CA LEU A 69 16.65 6.92 -17.32
C LEU A 69 17.20 7.89 -18.38
N GLU A 70 17.28 7.43 -19.64
CA GLU A 70 17.78 8.18 -20.79
C GLU A 70 16.86 9.36 -21.13
N GLU A 71 15.53 9.17 -21.11
CA GLU A 71 14.57 10.23 -21.37
C GLU A 71 14.67 11.37 -20.35
N LYS A 72 14.90 11.02 -19.07
CA LYS A 72 15.13 12.01 -18.00
C LYS A 72 16.42 12.79 -18.24
N TYR A 73 17.49 12.11 -18.67
CA TYR A 73 18.76 12.75 -18.98
C TYR A 73 18.66 13.67 -20.20
N GLU A 74 17.91 13.28 -21.24
CA GLU A 74 17.70 14.11 -22.43
C GLU A 74 16.95 15.40 -22.10
N ILE A 75 15.90 15.32 -21.28
CA ILE A 75 15.14 16.49 -20.83
C ILE A 75 16.05 17.41 -20.01
N LEU A 76 16.83 16.84 -19.08
CA LEU A 76 17.76 17.61 -18.25
C LEU A 76 18.81 18.35 -19.10
N LYS A 77 19.34 17.68 -20.13
CA LYS A 77 20.34 18.24 -21.03
C LYS A 77 19.76 19.39 -21.86
N LYS A 78 18.58 19.21 -22.47
CA LYS A 78 17.89 20.28 -23.24
C LYS A 78 17.60 21.50 -22.37
N LEU A 79 17.21 21.27 -21.11
CA LEU A 79 16.94 22.34 -20.16
C LEU A 79 18.22 23.11 -19.79
N HIS A 80 19.34 22.42 -19.57
CA HIS A 80 20.64 23.07 -19.33
C HIS A 80 21.09 23.93 -20.52
N GLU A 81 20.98 23.41 -21.75
CA GLU A 81 21.35 24.15 -22.97
C GLU A 81 20.50 25.41 -23.16
N PHE A 82 19.21 25.35 -22.85
CA PHE A 82 18.32 26.50 -22.88
C PHE A 82 18.79 27.61 -21.92
N TYR A 83 19.07 27.28 -20.65
CA TYR A 83 19.53 28.26 -19.67
C TYR A 83 20.86 28.90 -20.06
N LYS A 84 21.80 28.09 -20.56
CA LYS A 84 23.09 28.60 -21.04
C LYS A 84 22.91 29.60 -22.21
N SER A 85 22.02 29.27 -23.16
CA SER A 85 21.70 30.18 -24.28
C SER A 85 21.02 31.47 -23.84
N THR A 86 20.32 31.48 -22.69
CA THR A 86 19.73 32.70 -22.12
C THR A 86 20.71 33.52 -21.30
N GLU A 87 21.72 32.88 -20.68
CA GLU A 87 22.79 33.58 -19.96
C GLU A 87 23.76 34.29 -20.92
N ASP A 88 24.07 33.69 -22.06
CA ASP A 88 24.94 34.28 -23.09
C ASP A 88 24.28 35.44 -23.89
N LYS A 89 22.99 35.72 -23.66
CA LYS A 89 22.21 36.78 -24.33
C LYS A 89 21.93 37.99 -23.42
N LYS A 90 22.46 38.01 -22.20
CA LYS A 90 22.44 39.16 -21.30
C LYS A 90 23.76 39.92 -21.38
#